data_AF-A0A6B3HZZ9-F1
#
_entry.id   AF-A0A6B3HZZ9-F1
#
_cell.length_a   1.000
_cell.length_b   1.000
_cell.length_c   1.000
_cell.angle_alpha   90.00
_cell.angle_beta   90.00
_cell.angle_gamma   90.00
#
_symmetry.space_group_name_H-M   'P 1'
#
loop_
_entity.id
_entity.type
_entity.pdbx_description
1 polymer ?
#
loop_
_entity_poly.entity_id
_entity_poly.type
_entity_poly.pdbx_seq_one_letter_code
_entity_poly.pdbx_strand_id
1 'polypeptide(L)'
;MTTAPERPAATTPYLASGPDDLVRRFVREGDHVHAAATMSRPNALLNAVCRAFAGSHSLTVSTTAVHSSAHALALSGAVRKVITGFVGDTFPSPRPNRLYRELAEGRPFEIEMWSLLSYTQRLMAAALGQPFATTGSMLAETDLRHGKEGSLHL
;
A
#
# COMPACT_ATOMS: atom_id res chain seq x y z
N MET A 1 24.93 3.48 -13.97
CA MET A 1 24.55 3.83 -12.58
C MET A 1 23.73 5.11 -12.68
N THR A 2 22.43 5.01 -12.97
CA THR A 2 21.58 6.18 -13.21
C THR A 2 21.17 6.74 -11.84
N THR A 3 21.70 7.90 -11.49
CA THR A 3 21.32 8.65 -10.30
C THR A 3 19.81 8.87 -10.32
N ALA A 4 19.11 8.40 -9.28
CA ALA A 4 17.69 8.71 -9.11
C ALA A 4 17.52 10.24 -9.17
N PRO A 5 16.56 10.76 -9.95
CA PRO A 5 16.39 12.20 -10.11
C PRO A 5 16.16 12.85 -8.73
N GLU A 6 16.87 13.95 -8.49
CA GLU A 6 16.88 14.67 -7.23
C GLU A 6 15.45 15.09 -6.83
N ARG A 7 15.05 14.78 -5.59
CA ARG A 7 13.72 15.19 -5.09
C ARG A 7 13.69 16.71 -4.98
N PRO A 8 12.62 17.39 -5.41
CA PRO A 8 12.52 18.84 -5.31
C PRO A 8 12.73 19.29 -3.85
N ALA A 9 13.68 20.19 -3.62
CA ALA A 9 13.88 20.79 -2.31
C ALA A 9 12.61 21.55 -1.90
N ALA A 10 12.05 21.20 -0.74
CA ALA A 10 10.83 21.80 -0.21
C ALA A 10 11.12 23.19 0.36
N THR A 11 11.26 24.21 -0.50
CA THR A 11 11.39 25.62 -0.07
C THR A 11 10.14 26.44 -0.35
N THR A 12 9.27 25.99 -1.27
CA THR A 12 7.97 26.63 -1.58
C THR A 12 6.88 25.55 -1.73
N PRO A 13 5.66 25.76 -1.20
CA PRO A 13 4.54 24.85 -1.44
C PRO A 13 4.25 24.67 -2.94
N TYR A 14 4.07 23.42 -3.38
CA TYR A 14 3.65 23.12 -4.75
C TYR A 14 2.13 23.00 -4.82
N LEU A 15 1.50 23.85 -5.63
CA LEU A 15 0.08 23.77 -5.95
C LEU A 15 -0.10 23.01 -7.26
N ALA A 16 -0.52 21.76 -7.18
CA ALA A 16 -0.76 20.92 -8.34
C ALA A 16 -2.06 21.32 -9.06
N SER A 17 -2.05 21.18 -10.38
CA SER A 17 -3.26 21.33 -11.23
C SER A 17 -4.30 20.24 -11.00
N GLY A 18 -3.87 19.09 -10.45
CA GLY A 18 -4.74 17.98 -10.09
C GLY A 18 -3.96 16.79 -9.50
N PRO A 19 -4.66 15.69 -9.14
CA PRO A 19 -4.04 14.51 -8.53
C PRO A 19 -2.95 13.87 -9.39
N ASP A 20 -3.15 13.76 -10.71
CA ASP A 20 -2.21 13.14 -11.63
C ASP A 20 -0.89 13.93 -11.74
N ASP A 21 -0.98 15.27 -11.70
CA ASP A 21 0.17 16.16 -11.68
C ASP A 21 0.98 16.00 -10.38
N LEU A 22 0.29 15.98 -9.23
CA LEU A 22 0.92 15.74 -7.93
C LEU A 22 1.66 14.39 -7.89
N VAL A 23 1.01 13.33 -8.38
CA VAL A 23 1.60 11.98 -8.44
C VAL A 23 2.83 11.96 -9.34
N ARG A 24 2.75 12.49 -10.57
CA ARG A 24 3.91 12.54 -11.48
C ARG A 24 5.05 13.38 -10.93
N ARG A 25 4.74 14.41 -10.14
CA ARG A 25 5.77 15.26 -9.54
C ARG A 25 6.53 14.57 -8.42
N PHE A 26 5.87 13.81 -7.56
CA PHE A 26 6.44 13.32 -6.30
C PHE A 26 6.66 11.81 -6.18
N VAL A 27 6.01 10.99 -7.01
CA VAL A 27 6.16 9.54 -6.99
C VAL A 27 7.06 9.09 -8.14
N ARG A 28 7.88 8.08 -7.89
CA ARG A 28 8.78 7.43 -8.85
C ARG A 28 8.56 5.92 -8.82
N GLU A 29 8.95 5.23 -9.88
CA GLU A 29 8.98 3.77 -9.89
C GLU A 29 9.89 3.26 -8.77
N GLY A 30 9.48 2.17 -8.12
CA GLY A 30 10.19 1.60 -6.96
C GLY A 30 9.79 2.20 -5.60
N ASP A 31 9.15 3.38 -5.58
CA ASP A 31 8.76 4.04 -4.32
C ASP A 31 7.81 3.18 -3.46
N HIS A 32 7.86 3.45 -2.16
CA HIS A 32 6.85 3.00 -1.20
C HIS A 32 5.88 4.14 -0.92
N VAL A 33 4.65 4.00 -1.41
CA VAL A 33 3.56 4.96 -1.21
C VAL A 33 2.67 4.51 -0.05
N HIS A 34 2.50 5.36 0.96
CA HIS A 34 1.52 5.14 2.03
C HIS A 34 0.21 5.89 1.72
N ALA A 35 -0.86 5.13 1.52
CA ALA A 35 -2.21 5.67 1.40
C ALA A 35 -2.86 5.69 2.79
N ALA A 36 -2.78 6.84 3.45
CA ALA A 36 -3.37 7.04 4.77
C ALA A 36 -4.88 6.81 4.73
N ALA A 37 -5.37 5.94 5.62
CA ALA A 37 -6.78 5.62 5.74
C ALA A 37 -7.18 5.65 7.22
N THR A 38 -7.89 6.70 7.60
CA THR A 38 -8.51 6.87 8.93
C THR A 38 -10.03 6.88 8.76
N MET A 39 -10.69 8.03 8.88
CA MET A 39 -12.12 8.20 8.63
C MET A 39 -12.46 8.27 7.13
N SER A 40 -11.47 8.55 6.29
CA SER A 40 -11.62 8.66 4.83
C SER A 40 -10.43 8.02 4.11
N ARG A 41 -10.52 7.93 2.78
CA ARG A 41 -9.49 7.34 1.90
C ARG A 41 -9.14 8.32 0.78
N PRO A 42 -7.87 8.42 0.36
CA PRO A 42 -7.43 9.33 -0.69
C PRO A 42 -7.75 8.76 -2.08
N ASN A 43 -9.03 8.47 -2.36
CA ASN A 43 -9.47 7.75 -3.56
C ASN A 43 -8.99 8.39 -4.86
N ALA A 44 -9.06 9.72 -4.97
CA ALA A 44 -8.62 10.44 -6.16
C ALA A 44 -7.11 10.30 -6.40
N LEU A 45 -6.30 10.42 -5.35
CA LEU A 45 -4.85 10.23 -5.43
C LEU A 45 -4.47 8.78 -5.71
N LEU A 46 -5.15 7.82 -5.07
CA LEU A 46 -4.89 6.40 -5.32
C LEU A 46 -5.20 6.01 -6.77
N ASN A 47 -6.32 6.51 -7.31
CA ASN A 47 -6.64 6.32 -8.73
C ASN A 47 -5.63 7.01 -9.65
N ALA A 48 -5.12 8.19 -9.27
CA ALA A 48 -4.06 8.87 -10.02
C ALA A 48 -2.73 8.10 -10.01
N VAL A 49 -2.36 7.49 -8.89
CA VAL A 49 -1.22 6.55 -8.80
C VAL A 49 -1.43 5.38 -9.76
N CYS A 50 -2.59 4.73 -9.69
CA CYS A 50 -2.93 3.61 -10.57
C CYS A 50 -2.86 3.98 -12.06
N ARG A 51 -3.28 5.19 -12.45
CA ARG A 51 -3.17 5.66 -13.84
C ARG A 51 -1.75 5.99 -14.25
N ALA A 52 -1.03 6.75 -13.42
CA ALA A 52 0.31 7.24 -13.76
C ALA A 52 1.34 6.13 -13.89
N PHE A 53 1.13 5.01 -13.18
CA PHE A 53 2.04 3.87 -13.12
C PHE A 53 1.44 2.57 -13.68
N ALA A 54 0.35 2.65 -14.45
CA ALA A 54 -0.33 1.48 -15.00
C ALA A 54 0.64 0.54 -15.73
N GLY A 55 0.60 -0.75 -15.42
CA GLY A 55 1.46 -1.79 -16.00
C GLY A 55 2.93 -1.76 -15.57
N SER A 56 3.38 -0.78 -14.77
CA SER A 56 4.79 -0.69 -14.37
C SER A 56 5.23 -1.77 -13.38
N HIS A 57 4.28 -2.36 -12.64
CA HIS A 57 4.51 -3.34 -11.57
C HIS A 57 5.70 -2.97 -10.67
N SER A 58 5.75 -1.70 -10.25
CA SER A 58 6.96 -1.11 -9.66
C SER A 58 6.76 -0.60 -8.24
N LEU A 59 5.55 -0.28 -7.80
CA LEU A 59 5.31 0.40 -6.53
C LEU A 59 5.07 -0.56 -5.36
N THR A 60 5.53 -0.20 -4.17
CA THR A 60 4.99 -0.77 -2.92
C THR A 60 3.93 0.16 -2.39
N VAL A 61 2.75 -0.36 -2.08
CA VAL A 61 1.67 0.43 -1.50
C VAL A 61 1.34 -0.09 -0.11
N SER A 62 1.25 0.81 0.86
CA SER A 62 0.73 0.47 2.19
C SER A 62 -0.57 1.22 2.46
N THR A 63 -1.57 0.49 2.93
CA THR A 63 -2.88 1.01 3.34
C THR A 63 -3.44 0.09 4.42
N THR A 64 -4.33 0.56 5.28
CA THR A 64 -4.92 -0.31 6.33
C THR A 64 -5.77 -1.43 5.73
N ALA A 65 -6.45 -1.17 4.61
CA ALA A 65 -7.31 -2.13 3.94
C ALA A 65 -7.41 -1.85 2.42
N VAL A 66 -7.60 -2.91 1.63
CA VAL A 66 -7.90 -2.85 0.20
C VAL A 66 -9.32 -3.35 -0.05
N HIS A 67 -10.22 -2.42 -0.32
CA HIS A 67 -11.61 -2.68 -0.71
C HIS A 67 -12.15 -1.49 -1.52
N SER A 68 -13.29 -1.66 -2.18
CA SER A 68 -13.97 -0.59 -2.93
C SER A 68 -13.06 0.01 -4.01
N SER A 69 -12.86 1.33 -4.04
CA SER A 69 -11.96 2.02 -4.99
C SER A 69 -10.51 1.52 -4.94
N ALA A 70 -10.05 0.97 -3.80
CA ALA A 70 -8.68 0.47 -3.68
C ALA A 70 -8.42 -0.80 -4.51
N HIS A 71 -9.46 -1.45 -5.05
CA HIS A 71 -9.29 -2.53 -6.04
C HIS A 71 -8.59 -2.03 -7.32
N ALA A 72 -8.53 -0.72 -7.58
CA ALA A 72 -7.73 -0.14 -8.65
C ALA A 72 -6.24 -0.53 -8.56
N LEU A 73 -5.72 -0.82 -7.35
CA LEU A 73 -4.35 -1.28 -7.16
C LEU A 73 -4.09 -2.63 -7.83
N ALA A 74 -5.06 -3.55 -7.73
CA ALA A 74 -5.02 -4.84 -8.39
C ALA A 74 -5.20 -4.71 -9.92
N LEU A 75 -6.15 -3.86 -10.34
CA LEU A 75 -6.53 -3.74 -11.74
C LEU A 75 -5.52 -2.97 -12.61
N SER A 76 -4.74 -2.07 -12.01
CA SER A 76 -3.82 -1.20 -12.77
C SER A 76 -2.52 -1.86 -13.18
N GLY A 77 -2.11 -2.95 -12.52
CA GLY A 77 -0.77 -3.52 -12.68
C GLY A 77 0.36 -2.59 -12.27
N ALA A 78 0.07 -1.51 -11.51
CA ALA A 78 1.08 -0.54 -11.07
C ALA A 78 1.88 -1.01 -9.85
N VAL A 79 1.29 -1.89 -9.04
CA VAL A 79 1.77 -2.24 -7.71
C VAL A 79 2.44 -3.61 -7.75
N ARG A 80 3.66 -3.69 -7.22
CA ARG A 80 4.40 -4.95 -7.05
C ARG A 80 4.08 -5.64 -5.73
N LYS A 81 3.86 -4.85 -4.67
CA LYS A 81 3.64 -5.32 -3.31
C LYS A 81 2.67 -4.44 -2.55
N VAL A 82 1.75 -5.05 -1.80
CA VAL A 82 0.83 -4.37 -0.88
C VAL A 82 1.10 -4.77 0.56
N ILE A 83 1.22 -3.78 1.45
CA ILE A 83 1.32 -3.96 2.91
C ILE A 83 0.00 -3.51 3.54
N THR A 84 -0.76 -4.42 4.12
CA THR A 84 -2.14 -4.15 4.57
C THR A 84 -2.58 -5.04 5.72
N GLY A 85 -3.72 -4.74 6.34
CA GLY A 85 -4.38 -5.65 7.29
C GLY A 85 -5.57 -6.40 6.72
N PHE A 86 -6.09 -5.98 5.56
CA PHE A 86 -7.26 -6.59 4.94
C PHE A 86 -7.27 -6.41 3.42
N VAL A 87 -7.78 -7.42 2.72
CA VAL A 87 -8.06 -7.39 1.28
C VAL A 87 -9.35 -8.15 1.00
N GLY A 88 -10.32 -7.50 0.36
CA GLY A 88 -11.61 -8.12 0.04
C GLY A 88 -12.72 -7.09 -0.14
N ASP A 89 -13.96 -7.56 -0.22
CA ASP A 89 -15.12 -6.68 -0.20
C ASP A 89 -15.65 -6.59 1.24
N THR A 90 -16.06 -5.40 1.66
CA THR A 90 -16.83 -5.19 2.91
C THR A 90 -18.29 -4.79 2.63
N PHE A 91 -18.59 -4.39 1.39
CA PHE A 91 -19.91 -3.96 0.93
C PHE A 91 -20.27 -4.67 -0.37
N PRO A 92 -21.53 -5.12 -0.57
CA PRO A 92 -22.65 -5.03 0.37
C PRO A 92 -22.53 -5.95 1.60
N SER A 93 -21.63 -6.93 1.57
CA SER A 93 -21.29 -7.78 2.71
C SER A 93 -19.81 -8.20 2.69
N PRO A 94 -19.21 -8.55 3.84
CA PRO A 94 -17.85 -9.07 3.91
C PRO A 94 -17.69 -10.37 3.12
N ARG A 95 -16.79 -10.38 2.14
CA ARG A 95 -16.50 -11.58 1.34
C ARG A 95 -15.14 -11.49 0.63
N PRO A 96 -14.51 -12.64 0.31
CA PRO A 96 -13.38 -12.67 -0.61
C PRO A 96 -13.76 -12.06 -1.96
N ASN A 97 -12.85 -11.27 -2.53
CA ASN A 97 -13.01 -10.71 -3.87
C ASN A 97 -12.21 -11.55 -4.88
N ARG A 98 -12.86 -11.90 -6.00
CA ARG A 98 -12.28 -12.77 -7.05
C ARG A 98 -10.98 -12.24 -7.65
N LEU A 99 -10.71 -10.94 -7.56
CA LEU A 99 -9.46 -10.31 -7.98
C LEU A 99 -8.23 -10.87 -7.25
N TYR A 100 -8.42 -11.48 -6.09
CA TYR A 100 -7.35 -11.94 -5.21
C TYR A 100 -7.29 -13.47 -5.08
N ARG A 101 -7.86 -14.20 -6.05
CA ARG A 101 -7.88 -15.67 -6.01
C ARG A 101 -6.47 -16.28 -6.04
N GLU A 102 -5.54 -15.60 -6.71
CA GLU A 102 -4.17 -16.07 -6.96
C GLU A 102 -3.17 -15.32 -6.07
N LEU A 103 -3.65 -14.72 -4.97
CA LEU A 103 -2.84 -13.85 -4.11
C LEU A 103 -1.72 -14.62 -3.39
N ALA A 104 -1.96 -15.89 -3.08
CA ALA A 104 -0.93 -16.79 -2.54
C ALA A 104 0.21 -17.06 -3.53
N GLU A 105 -0.03 -16.84 -4.82
CA GLU A 105 0.97 -16.98 -5.89
C GLU A 105 1.63 -15.62 -6.22
N GLY A 106 1.37 -14.58 -5.41
CA GLY A 106 1.87 -13.23 -5.65
C GLY A 106 1.14 -12.46 -6.75
N ARG A 107 -0.08 -12.89 -7.13
CA ARG A 107 -0.89 -12.25 -8.18
C ARG A 107 -2.18 -11.64 -7.60
N PRO A 108 -2.52 -10.38 -7.93
CA PRO A 108 -1.88 -9.49 -8.91
C PRO A 108 -0.66 -8.74 -8.36
N PHE A 109 -0.35 -8.90 -7.07
CA PHE A 109 0.82 -8.36 -6.40
C PHE A 109 1.20 -9.26 -5.23
N GLU A 110 2.44 -9.13 -4.75
CA GLU A 110 2.84 -9.71 -3.47
C GLU A 110 2.07 -9.03 -2.33
N ILE A 111 1.70 -9.77 -1.29
CA ILE A 111 1.03 -9.20 -0.14
C ILE A 111 1.78 -9.47 1.15
N GLU A 112 1.91 -8.43 1.96
CA GLU A 112 2.44 -8.51 3.32
C GLU A 112 1.33 -8.09 4.29
N MET A 113 0.79 -9.07 5.02
CA MET A 113 -0.33 -8.85 5.93
C MET A 113 0.10 -8.65 7.38
N TRP A 114 -0.57 -7.74 8.08
CA TRP A 114 -0.34 -7.44 9.49
C TRP A 114 -1.65 -7.22 10.23
N SER A 115 -1.65 -7.42 11.55
CA SER A 115 -2.74 -6.86 12.37
C SER A 115 -2.75 -5.34 12.21
N LEU A 116 -3.93 -4.71 12.24
CA LEU A 116 -4.03 -3.25 12.12
C LEU A 116 -3.25 -2.52 13.22
N LEU A 117 -3.17 -3.10 14.42
CA LEU A 117 -2.37 -2.56 15.52
C LEU A 117 -0.88 -2.58 15.17
N SER A 118 -0.33 -3.73 14.78
CA SER A 118 1.10 -3.84 14.43
C SER A 118 1.47 -2.99 13.21
N TYR A 119 0.59 -2.92 12.21
CA TYR A 119 0.73 -2.03 11.06
C TYR A 119 0.88 -0.56 11.49
N THR A 120 -0.04 -0.09 12.34
CA THR A 120 -0.05 1.30 12.83
C THR A 120 1.18 1.59 13.70
N GLN A 121 1.57 0.64 14.55
CA GLN A 121 2.75 0.76 15.39
C GLN A 121 4.05 0.87 14.58
N ARG A 122 4.15 0.18 13.43
CA ARG A 122 5.28 0.34 12.50
C ARG A 122 5.34 1.75 11.90
N LEU A 123 4.19 2.31 11.52
CA LEU A 123 4.12 3.69 11.03
C LEU A 123 4.52 4.70 12.11
N MET A 124 4.04 4.49 13.35
CA MET A 124 4.43 5.33 14.49
C MET A 124 5.93 5.24 14.79
N ALA A 125 6.50 4.03 14.79
CA ALA A 125 7.94 3.85 14.97
C ALA A 125 8.74 4.63 13.92
N ALA A 126 8.37 4.51 12.64
CA ALA A 126 9.03 5.25 11.57
C ALA A 126 8.93 6.78 11.76
N ALA A 127 7.75 7.30 12.11
CA ALA A 127 7.56 8.73 12.36
C ALA A 127 8.38 9.25 13.56
N LEU A 128 8.62 8.40 14.56
CA LEU A 128 9.42 8.70 15.75
C LEU A 128 10.91 8.38 15.60
N GLY A 129 11.35 7.97 14.41
CA GLY A 129 12.74 7.56 14.17
C GLY A 129 13.17 6.30 14.93
N GLN A 130 12.21 5.47 15.37
CA GLN A 130 12.47 4.24 16.10
C GLN A 130 12.64 3.06 15.12
N PRO A 131 13.61 2.15 15.37
CA PRO A 131 13.86 1.02 14.48
C PRO A 131 12.76 -0.05 14.53
N PHE A 132 11.96 -0.09 15.60
CA PHE A 132 10.87 -1.05 15.78
C PHE A 132 9.80 -0.51 16.75
N ALA A 133 8.69 -1.24 16.84
CA ALA A 133 7.70 -1.10 17.90
C ALA A 133 7.38 -2.47 18.51
N THR A 134 7.13 -2.50 19.82
CA THR A 134 6.61 -3.69 20.50
C THR A 134 5.10 -3.78 20.35
N THR A 135 4.57 -4.98 20.19
CA THR A 135 3.15 -5.19 19.91
C THR A 135 2.57 -6.31 20.77
N GLY A 136 1.34 -6.10 21.25
CA GLY A 136 0.54 -7.12 21.94
C GLY A 136 -0.31 -7.97 20.99
N SER A 137 -0.15 -7.82 19.66
CA SER A 137 -0.96 -8.54 18.68
C SER A 137 -0.66 -10.05 18.58
N MET A 138 0.32 -10.56 19.32
CA MET A 138 0.69 -11.99 19.38
C MET A 138 0.82 -12.65 18.00
N LEU A 139 1.37 -11.92 17.01
CA LEU A 139 1.35 -12.32 15.59
C LEU A 139 1.92 -13.73 15.35
N ALA A 140 2.91 -14.13 16.13
CA ALA A 140 3.57 -15.43 16.07
C ALA A 140 2.62 -16.62 16.28
N GLU A 141 1.48 -16.40 16.93
CA GLU A 141 0.44 -17.39 17.24
C GLU A 141 -0.71 -17.37 16.23
N THR A 142 -0.57 -16.60 15.15
CA THR A 142 -1.59 -16.40 14.10
C THR A 142 -1.01 -16.70 12.73
N ASP A 143 -1.88 -16.80 11.72
CA ASP A 143 -1.45 -16.97 10.32
C ASP A 143 -0.66 -15.75 9.80
N LEU A 144 -0.76 -14.60 10.47
CA LEU A 144 0.00 -13.39 10.14
C LEU A 144 1.48 -13.48 10.51
N ARG A 145 1.92 -14.54 11.21
CA ARG A 145 3.33 -14.74 11.57
C ARG A 145 4.27 -14.76 10.36
N HIS A 146 3.75 -15.11 9.19
CA HIS A 146 4.49 -15.20 7.92
C HIS A 146 4.24 -13.99 7.00
N GLY A 147 3.60 -12.93 7.53
CA GLY A 147 3.19 -11.80 6.72
C GLY A 147 4.36 -11.08 6.05
N LYS A 148 5.53 -11.02 6.69
CA LYS A 148 6.70 -10.33 6.15
C LYS A 148 7.33 -11.06 4.96
N GLU A 149 7.28 -12.39 4.98
CA GLU A 149 7.78 -13.29 3.96
C GLU A 149 6.93 -13.24 2.67
N GLY A 150 5.76 -12.60 2.72
CA GLY A 150 4.86 -12.50 1.58
C GLY A 150 4.08 -13.79 1.30
N SER A 151 4.24 -14.81 2.15
CA SER A 151 3.55 -16.08 2.05
C SER A 151 2.22 -16.02 2.80
N LEU A 152 1.13 -16.01 2.05
CA LEU A 152 -0.19 -16.33 2.60
C LEU A 152 -0.37 -17.84 2.63
N HIS A 153 -0.45 -18.39 3.83
CA HIS A 153 -0.90 -19.77 4.04
C HIS A 153 -2.43 -19.74 4.18
N LEU A 154 -3.13 -19.80 3.03
CA LEU A 154 -4.60 -19.89 2.94
C LEU A 154 -5.05 -21.33 2.72
#